data_AF-A0A1F4AHN9-F1
#
_entry.id   AF-A0A1F4AHN9-F1
#
_cell.length_a   1.000
_cell.length_b   1.000
_cell.length_c   1.000
_cell.angle_alpha   90.00
_cell.angle_beta   90.00
_cell.angle_gamma   90.00
#
_symmetry.space_group_name_H-M   'P 1'
#
loop_
_entity.id
_entity.type
_entity.pdbx_description
1 polymer ?
#
loop_
_entity_poly.entity_id
_entity_poly.type
_entity_poly.pdbx_seq_one_letter_code
_entity_poly.pdbx_strand_id
1 'polypeptide(L)'
;MSAGIPDFSDAQREQVSSLLRQRYGKAVSLELADSELQLGTGEALTSCPTLYWSERSAHFVVCRVAKDRYRCQFYYSDAEQYGTGRPEYDDLGECVLTLLRAQSDHERAKALSGISAVGAADAGDDEYKGPVII
;
A
#
# COMPACT_ATOMS: atom_id res chain seq x y z
N MET A 1 -7.70 33.23 4.11
CA MET A 1 -8.00 32.27 3.03
C MET A 1 -7.12 31.06 3.29
N SER A 2 -7.71 29.97 3.78
CA SER A 2 -6.97 28.73 4.06
C SER A 2 -6.41 28.23 2.74
N ALA A 3 -5.10 28.37 2.54
CA ALA A 3 -4.44 27.88 1.33
C ALA A 3 -4.55 26.35 1.35
N GLY A 4 -5.50 25.81 0.59
CA GLY A 4 -5.69 24.37 0.46
C GLY A 4 -4.45 23.69 -0.13
N ILE A 5 -4.32 22.39 0.09
CA ILE A 5 -3.27 21.60 -0.53
C ILE A 5 -3.58 21.55 -2.04
N PRO A 6 -2.64 21.90 -2.93
CA PRO A 6 -2.90 21.96 -4.36
C PRO A 6 -3.11 20.57 -4.96
N ASP A 7 -4.00 20.46 -5.94
CA ASP A 7 -4.25 19.21 -6.67
C ASP A 7 -3.02 18.68 -7.43
N PHE A 8 -3.10 17.41 -7.83
CA PHE A 8 -2.11 16.78 -8.70
C PHE A 8 -2.15 17.40 -10.10
N SER A 9 -0.99 17.89 -10.55
CA SER A 9 -0.79 18.37 -11.92
C SER A 9 -0.93 17.23 -12.95
N ASP A 10 -1.21 17.58 -14.21
CA ASP A 10 -1.23 16.60 -15.32
C ASP A 10 0.09 15.82 -15.43
N ALA A 11 1.23 16.49 -15.24
CA ALA A 11 2.54 15.85 -15.28
C ALA A 11 2.71 14.80 -14.17
N GLN A 12 2.23 15.09 -12.97
CA GLN A 12 2.25 14.14 -11.85
C GLN A 12 1.33 12.94 -12.12
N ARG A 13 0.14 13.17 -12.69
CA ARG A 13 -0.79 12.10 -13.08
C ARG A 13 -0.21 11.21 -14.18
N GLU A 14 0.42 11.80 -15.20
CA GLU A 14 1.08 11.05 -16.27
C GLU A 14 2.26 10.24 -15.74
N GLN A 15 3.05 10.82 -14.82
CA GLN A 15 4.13 10.10 -14.15
C GLN A 15 3.63 8.84 -13.44
N VAL A 16 2.57 8.95 -12.63
CA VAL A 16 1.98 7.82 -11.92
C VAL A 16 1.43 6.79 -12.93
N SER A 17 0.71 7.25 -13.95
CA SER A 17 0.13 6.39 -14.99
C SER A 17 1.20 5.59 -15.74
N SER A 18 2.34 6.21 -16.05
CA SER A 18 3.49 5.56 -16.66
C SER A 18 4.09 4.47 -15.76
N LEU A 19 4.24 4.74 -14.46
CA LEU A 19 4.73 3.75 -13.49
C LEU A 19 3.78 2.56 -13.36
N LEU A 20 2.47 2.81 -13.29
CA LEU A 20 1.46 1.74 -13.25
C LEU A 20 1.50 0.91 -14.54
N ARG A 21 1.61 1.56 -15.70
CA ARG A 21 1.74 0.85 -16.99
C ARG A 21 2.98 -0.03 -17.04
N GLN A 22 4.11 0.45 -16.54
CA GLN A 22 5.34 -0.35 -16.45
C GLN A 22 5.18 -1.55 -15.51
N ARG A 23 4.50 -1.37 -14.37
CA ARG A 23 4.28 -2.43 -13.38
C ARG A 23 3.33 -3.52 -13.87
N TYR A 24 2.24 -3.14 -14.54
CA TYR A 24 1.14 -4.04 -14.89
C TYR A 24 1.07 -4.43 -16.36
N GLY A 25 1.86 -3.79 -17.23
CA GLY A 25 1.89 -4.07 -18.68
C GLY A 25 0.64 -3.59 -19.43
N LYS A 26 -0.25 -2.82 -18.78
CA LYS A 26 -1.49 -2.28 -19.34
C LYS A 26 -1.79 -0.91 -18.74
N ALA A 27 -2.68 -0.16 -19.38
CA ALA A 27 -3.21 1.06 -18.78
C ALA A 27 -4.06 0.69 -17.53
N VAL A 28 -3.86 1.44 -16.44
CA VAL A 28 -4.64 1.31 -15.20
C VAL A 28 -5.46 2.58 -15.04
N SER A 29 -6.72 2.44 -14.63
CA SER A 29 -7.60 3.59 -14.37
C SER A 29 -7.13 4.30 -13.11
N LEU A 30 -6.59 5.52 -13.30
CA LEU A 30 -6.18 6.40 -12.23
C LEU A 30 -7.28 7.42 -11.97
N GLU A 31 -7.83 7.42 -10.76
CA GLU A 31 -8.92 8.29 -10.35
C GLU A 31 -8.41 9.39 -9.40
N LEU A 32 -9.02 10.56 -9.51
CA LEU A 32 -8.83 11.66 -8.57
C LEU A 32 -9.94 11.62 -7.52
N ALA A 33 -9.56 11.74 -6.27
CA ALA A 33 -10.45 11.77 -5.12
C ALA A 33 -9.91 12.76 -4.08
N ASP A 34 -10.70 12.97 -3.03
CA ASP A 34 -10.27 13.68 -1.82
C ASP A 34 -10.31 12.70 -0.64
N SER A 35 -9.31 12.79 0.24
CA SER A 35 -9.26 11.98 1.46
C SER A 35 -9.04 12.86 2.68
N GLU A 36 -9.79 12.57 3.74
CA GLU A 36 -9.68 13.27 5.01
C GLU A 36 -8.57 12.66 5.87
N LEU A 37 -7.47 13.39 6.05
CA LEU A 37 -6.30 12.91 6.79
C LEU A 37 -6.03 13.76 8.03
N GLN A 38 -5.67 13.09 9.12
CA GLN A 38 -5.08 13.73 10.29
C GLN A 38 -3.58 13.97 10.04
N LEU A 39 -3.20 15.21 9.73
CA LEU A 39 -1.81 15.56 9.39
C LEU A 39 -0.93 15.89 10.60
N GLY A 40 -1.55 16.36 11.69
CA GLY A 40 -0.87 16.77 12.93
C GLY A 40 -1.24 15.90 14.13
N THR A 41 -0.87 16.37 15.32
CA THR A 41 -1.12 15.67 16.59
C THR A 41 -2.51 15.92 17.19
N GLY A 42 -3.33 16.78 16.57
CA GLY A 42 -4.71 17.07 16.99
C GLY A 42 -5.72 16.34 16.11
N GLU A 43 -7.01 16.41 16.46
CA GLU A 43 -8.10 15.63 15.82
C GLU A 43 -8.61 16.24 14.49
N ALA A 44 -8.03 17.34 14.04
CA ALA A 44 -8.46 18.02 12.82
C ALA A 44 -8.12 17.18 11.57
N LEU A 45 -9.15 16.85 10.80
CA LEU A 45 -9.00 16.24 9.49
C LEU A 45 -8.78 17.33 8.43
N THR A 46 -7.88 17.04 7.50
CA THR A 46 -7.57 17.90 6.36
C THR A 46 -7.91 17.14 5.09
N SER A 47 -8.77 17.73 4.27
CA SER A 47 -9.05 17.25 2.92
C SER A 47 -7.79 17.36 2.07
N CYS A 48 -7.30 16.21 1.62
CA CYS A 48 -6.08 16.09 0.82
C CYS A 48 -6.44 15.52 -0.56
N PRO A 49 -5.93 16.12 -1.65
CA PRO A 49 -6.03 15.52 -2.97
C PRO A 49 -5.40 14.13 -2.97
N THR A 50 -6.10 13.18 -3.57
CA THR A 50 -5.75 11.76 -3.55
C THR A 50 -5.78 11.18 -4.95
N LEU A 51 -4.74 10.41 -5.29
CA LEU A 51 -4.76 9.50 -6.41
C LEU A 51 -5.21 8.12 -5.92
N TYR A 52 -6.18 7.55 -6.61
CA TYR A 52 -6.71 6.22 -6.31
C TYR A 52 -6.63 5.32 -7.54
N TRP A 53 -6.31 4.05 -7.33
CA TRP A 53 -6.49 2.99 -8.31
C TRP A 53 -6.68 1.65 -7.61
N SER A 54 -7.18 0.66 -8.33
CA SER A 54 -7.25 -0.72 -7.85
C SER A 54 -6.74 -1.71 -8.90
N GLU A 55 -6.04 -2.74 -8.46
CA GLU A 55 -5.52 -3.80 -9.32
C GLU A 55 -5.20 -5.05 -8.47
N ARG A 56 -5.44 -6.26 -9.00
CA ARG A 56 -5.22 -7.53 -8.27
C ARG A 56 -5.92 -7.60 -6.89
N SER A 57 -7.13 -7.05 -6.80
CA SER A 57 -7.92 -6.96 -5.55
C SER A 57 -7.32 -6.07 -4.46
N ALA A 58 -6.21 -5.38 -4.73
CA ALA A 58 -5.66 -4.36 -3.86
C ALA A 58 -6.13 -2.97 -4.32
N HIS A 59 -6.47 -2.14 -3.35
CA HIS A 59 -6.80 -0.74 -3.51
C HIS A 59 -5.62 0.10 -3.05
N PHE A 60 -5.29 1.14 -3.79
CA PHE A 60 -4.14 1.99 -3.53
C PHE A 60 -4.57 3.44 -3.44
N VAL A 61 -3.98 4.17 -2.49
CA VAL A 61 -4.17 5.60 -2.36
C VAL A 61 -2.83 6.30 -2.16
N VAL A 62 -2.66 7.43 -2.83
CA VAL A 62 -1.54 8.35 -2.65
C VAL A 62 -2.12 9.73 -2.39
N CYS A 63 -1.99 10.20 -1.17
CA CYS A 63 -2.52 11.48 -0.71
C CYS A 63 -1.41 12.52 -0.75
N ARG A 64 -1.69 13.68 -1.36
CA ARG A 64 -0.80 14.83 -1.26
C ARG A 64 -1.11 15.57 0.05
N VAL A 65 -0.13 15.66 0.94
CA VAL A 65 -0.31 16.24 2.28
C VAL A 65 0.30 17.64 2.41
N ALA A 66 1.20 18.01 1.49
CA ALA A 66 1.68 19.37 1.32
C ALA A 66 2.26 19.55 -0.09
N LYS A 67 2.86 20.72 -0.35
CA LYS A 67 3.71 20.90 -1.54
C LYS A 67 4.84 19.86 -1.48
N ASP A 68 4.93 19.04 -2.53
CA ASP A 68 5.94 18.01 -2.72
C ASP A 68 6.07 17.08 -1.49
N ARG A 69 4.95 16.79 -0.81
CA ARG A 69 4.88 15.79 0.26
C ARG A 69 3.70 14.87 0.08
N TYR A 70 3.96 13.57 0.20
CA TYR A 70 3.01 12.51 -0.12
C TYR A 70 2.97 11.47 1.00
N ARG A 71 1.77 10.94 1.26
CA ARG A 71 1.55 9.73 2.06
C ARG A 71 0.87 8.69 1.19
N CYS A 72 1.10 7.42 1.48
CA CYS A 72 0.49 6.34 0.71
C CYS A 72 0.13 5.15 1.60
N GLN A 73 -0.90 4.43 1.17
CA GLN A 73 -1.31 3.17 1.76
C GLN A 73 -2.00 2.31 0.70
N PHE A 74 -2.07 1.01 0.96
CA PHE A 74 -2.88 0.08 0.20
C PHE A 74 -3.75 -0.75 1.14
N TYR A 75 -4.85 -1.28 0.63
CA TYR A 75 -5.76 -2.09 1.40
C TYR A 75 -6.48 -3.13 0.54
N TYR A 76 -6.93 -4.21 1.17
CA TYR A 76 -7.80 -5.22 0.55
C TYR A 76 -9.24 -5.14 1.08
N SER A 77 -9.40 -4.61 2.29
CA SER A 77 -10.67 -4.39 2.98
C SER A 77 -10.49 -3.32 4.07
N ASP A 78 -11.57 -2.90 4.71
CA ASP A 78 -11.51 -1.93 5.82
C ASP A 78 -10.63 -2.41 6.98
N ALA A 79 -10.54 -3.73 7.19
CA ALA A 79 -9.75 -4.36 8.24
C ALA A 79 -8.28 -4.62 7.84
N GLU A 80 -7.99 -4.65 6.53
CA GLU A 80 -6.69 -5.00 5.98
C GLU A 80 -6.07 -3.79 5.27
N GLN A 81 -5.54 -2.85 6.07
CA GLN A 81 -4.86 -1.64 5.60
C GLN A 81 -3.38 -1.69 5.93
N TYR A 82 -2.55 -1.27 4.96
CA TYR A 82 -1.09 -1.36 5.05
C TYR A 82 -0.44 -0.09 4.53
N GLY A 83 0.55 0.40 5.29
CA GLY A 83 1.45 1.46 4.84
C GLY A 83 2.77 0.89 4.33
N THR A 84 3.67 1.77 3.91
CA THR A 84 5.04 1.42 3.49
C THR A 84 6.07 1.42 4.62
N GLY A 85 5.66 1.78 5.84
CA GLY A 85 6.56 1.99 6.98
C GLY A 85 7.29 3.34 6.96
N ARG A 86 7.18 4.12 5.87
CA ARG A 86 7.67 5.51 5.79
C ARG A 86 6.49 6.47 5.93
N PRO A 87 6.55 7.47 6.84
CA PRO A 87 5.41 8.33 7.12
C PRO A 87 5.11 9.31 5.99
N GLU A 88 6.14 9.85 5.33
CA GLU A 88 6.03 10.85 4.27
C GLU A 88 7.15 10.70 3.24
N TYR A 89 6.83 11.05 1.99
CA TYR A 89 7.72 11.08 0.84
C TYR A 89 7.79 12.48 0.26
N ASP A 90 8.97 12.89 -0.17
CA ASP A 90 9.23 14.15 -0.88
C ASP A 90 9.21 13.99 -2.42
N ASP A 91 9.29 12.75 -2.92
CA ASP A 91 9.16 12.43 -4.34
C ASP A 91 7.95 11.52 -4.61
N LEU A 92 7.14 11.89 -5.59
CA LEU A 92 5.93 11.13 -5.96
C LEU A 92 6.26 9.78 -6.58
N GLY A 93 7.33 9.69 -7.38
CA GLY A 93 7.74 8.47 -8.05
C GLY A 93 8.22 7.41 -7.04
N GLU A 94 9.07 7.82 -6.11
CA GLU A 94 9.55 6.99 -5.00
C GLU A 94 8.38 6.51 -4.13
N CYS A 95 7.44 7.41 -3.81
CA CYS A 95 6.23 7.10 -3.05
C CYS A 95 5.44 5.96 -3.71
N VAL A 96 5.10 6.10 -5.00
CA VAL A 96 4.35 5.09 -5.76
C VAL A 96 5.14 3.78 -5.90
N LEU A 97 6.44 3.85 -6.21
CA LEU A 97 7.26 2.66 -6.40
C LEU A 97 7.42 1.86 -5.11
N THR A 98 7.63 2.52 -3.98
CA THR A 98 7.76 1.81 -2.70
C THR A 98 6.40 1.30 -2.20
N LEU A 99 5.29 1.98 -2.51
CA LEU A 99 3.94 1.43 -2.29
C LEU A 99 3.71 0.12 -3.05
N LEU A 100 4.01 0.10 -4.35
CA LEU A 100 3.83 -1.09 -5.19
C LEU A 100 4.74 -2.27 -4.76
N ARG A 101 5.96 -1.96 -4.29
CA ARG A 101 6.88 -2.96 -3.73
C ARG A 101 6.35 -3.53 -2.43
N ALA A 102 5.94 -2.67 -1.49
CA ALA A 102 5.38 -3.09 -0.20
C ALA A 102 4.17 -4.02 -0.39
N GLN A 103 3.29 -3.71 -1.34
CA GLN A 103 2.16 -4.58 -1.67
C GLN A 103 2.60 -5.93 -2.24
N SER A 104 3.60 -5.95 -3.12
CA SER A 104 4.14 -7.19 -3.70
C SER A 104 4.81 -8.07 -2.64
N ASP A 105 5.51 -7.46 -1.68
CA ASP A 105 6.14 -8.15 -0.56
C ASP A 105 5.09 -8.72 0.40
N HIS A 106 4.00 -7.99 0.65
CA HIS A 106 2.87 -8.48 1.42
C HIS A 106 2.20 -9.70 0.78
N GLU A 107 1.95 -9.67 -0.54
CA GLU A 107 1.41 -10.83 -1.27
C GLU A 107 2.34 -12.04 -1.16
N ARG A 108 3.66 -11.83 -1.28
CA ARG A 108 4.66 -12.90 -1.13
C ARG A 108 4.67 -13.48 0.27
N ALA A 109 4.61 -12.64 1.30
CA ALA A 109 4.56 -13.08 2.69
C ALA A 109 3.29 -13.89 2.98
N LYS A 110 2.13 -13.44 2.46
CA LYS A 110 0.86 -14.15 2.59
C LYS A 110 0.87 -15.50 1.86
N ALA A 111 1.49 -15.55 0.67
CA ALA A 111 1.66 -16.80 -0.06
C ALA A 111 2.53 -17.79 0.72
N LEU A 112 3.66 -17.34 1.31
CA LEU A 112 4.51 -18.19 2.14
C LEU A 112 3.80 -18.68 3.41
N SER A 113 3.06 -17.81 4.11
CA SER A 113 2.36 -18.20 5.34
C SER A 113 1.21 -19.18 5.08
N GLY A 114 0.55 -19.07 3.92
CA GLY A 114 -0.47 -20.03 3.48
C GLY A 114 0.10 -21.42 3.14
N ILE A 115 1.36 -21.51 2.71
CA ILE A 115 2.02 -22.79 2.38
C ILE A 115 2.39 -23.59 3.63
N SER A 116 2.69 -22.92 4.76
CA SER A 116 3.00 -23.61 6.02
C SER A 116 1.82 -24.40 6.60
N ALA A 117 0.58 -24.16 6.16
CA ALA A 117 -0.61 -24.88 6.63
C ALA A 117 -0.89 -26.19 5.84
N VAL A 118 -0.27 -26.41 4.68
CA VAL A 118 -0.52 -27.58 3.81
C VAL A 118 0.49 -28.73 4.06
N GLY A 119 1.48 -28.53 4.92
CA GLY A 119 2.52 -29.52 5.24
C GLY A 119 2.27 -30.43 6.44
N ALA A 120 1.09 -30.40 7.07
CA ALA A 120 0.80 -31.15 8.31
C ALA A 120 -0.34 -32.16 8.16
N ALA A 121 -0.40 -32.86 7.03
CA ALA A 121 -1.31 -33.99 6.84
C ALA A 121 -0.65 -35.08 5.98
N ASP A 122 0.34 -35.78 6.55
CA ASP A 122 0.49 -37.25 6.42
C ASP A 122 1.66 -37.75 7.29
N ALA A 123 1.36 -38.19 8.51
CA ALA A 123 2.20 -39.15 9.23
C ALA A 123 1.31 -39.87 10.24
N GLY A 124 1.09 -41.15 9.99
CA GLY A 124 0.34 -42.04 10.86
C GLY A 124 0.93 -42.17 12.26
N ASP A 125 0.09 -42.73 13.12
CA ASP A 125 0.36 -43.31 14.43
C ASP A 125 1.82 -43.82 14.60
N ASP A 126 2.67 -43.03 15.26
CA ASP A 126 3.81 -43.54 16.02
C ASP A 126 4.21 -42.50 17.09
N GLU A 127 4.24 -42.94 18.35
CA GLU A 127 4.57 -42.15 19.53
C GLU A 127 6.03 -41.66 19.45
N TYR A 128 6.24 -40.46 18.90
CA TYR A 128 7.55 -39.81 18.89
C TYR A 128 7.93 -39.29 20.29
N LYS A 129 8.77 -40.03 21.02
CA LYS A 129 9.53 -39.53 22.17
C LYS A 129 10.81 -38.85 21.70
N GLY A 130 10.78 -37.53 21.55
CA GLY A 130 11.98 -36.72 21.32
C GLY A 130 12.92 -36.71 22.55
N PRO A 131 14.23 -36.47 22.36
CA PRO A 131 15.19 -36.53 23.46
C PRO A 131 15.01 -35.36 24.45
N VAL A 132 14.98 -35.68 25.74
CA VAL A 132 15.13 -34.71 26.82
C VAL A 132 16.53 -34.11 26.74
N ILE A 133 16.60 -32.81 26.48
CA ILE A 133 17.80 -32.02 26.74
C ILE A 133 17.67 -31.51 28.18
N ILE A 134 18.39 -32.21 29.07
CA ILE A 134 18.79 -31.94 30.47
C ILE A 134 18.14 -30.75 31.20
#